data_AF-A0A0Q6ML29-F1
#
_entry.id   AF-A0A0Q6ML29-F1
#
_cell.length_a   1.000
_cell.length_b   1.000
_cell.length_c   1.000
_cell.angle_alpha   90.00
_cell.angle_beta   90.00
_cell.angle_gamma   90.00
#
_symmetry.space_group_name_H-M   'P 1'
#
loop_
_entity.id
_entity.type
_entity.pdbx_description
1 polymer ?
#
loop_
_entity_poly.entity_id
_entity_poly.type
_entity_poly.pdbx_seq_one_letter_code
_entity_poly.pdbx_strand_id
1 'polypeptide(L)'
;MTPHKLQRAAGWLAGLWAGVLLGVGFIGAPAGFASTFPETAGRIAGRMFMQEAYLSLGLAVLLLMMLRRIWQQTETRGSVLGADALMLLAVAFCTVLGWFGLQPAMTAARAGQSAMSFGALHALSMTLYAVKAALLLVLAWRLQGNRA
;
A
#
# COMPACT_ATOMS: atom_id res chain seq x y z
N MET A 1 19.20 -10.00 16.45
CA MET A 1 19.55 -9.17 15.28
C MET A 1 19.84 -7.76 15.78
N THR A 2 20.93 -7.13 15.32
CA THR A 2 21.25 -5.74 15.72
C THR A 2 20.22 -4.77 15.12
N PRO A 3 19.97 -3.60 15.75
CA PRO A 3 18.98 -2.63 15.28
C PRO A 3 19.22 -2.21 13.83
N HIS A 4 20.49 -1.99 13.46
CA HIS A 4 20.88 -1.68 12.09
C HIS A 4 20.52 -2.77 11.07
N LYS A 5 20.76 -4.06 11.38
CA LYS A 5 20.37 -5.17 10.49
C LYS A 5 18.85 -5.25 10.34
N LEU A 6 18.10 -5.00 11.41
CA LEU A 6 16.64 -4.99 11.40
C LEU A 6 16.07 -3.83 10.59
N GLN A 7 16.66 -2.64 10.70
CA GLN A 7 16.28 -1.48 9.89
C GLN A 7 16.50 -1.74 8.39
N ARG A 8 17.65 -2.32 8.00
CA ARG A 8 17.90 -2.70 6.61
C ARG A 8 16.89 -3.73 6.10
N ALA A 9 16.57 -4.75 6.90
CA ALA A 9 15.55 -5.74 6.54
C ALA A 9 14.16 -5.11 6.37
N ALA A 10 13.77 -4.21 7.28
CA ALA A 10 12.50 -3.47 7.19
C ALA A 10 12.43 -2.63 5.91
N GLY A 11 13.54 -1.98 5.58
CA GLY A 11 13.65 -1.22 4.35
C GLY A 11 13.55 -2.09 3.08
N TRP A 12 14.20 -3.25 3.05
CA TRP A 12 14.06 -4.20 1.92
C TRP A 12 12.63 -4.70 1.77
N LEU A 13 11.97 -4.99 2.90
CA LEU A 13 10.57 -5.40 2.92
C LEU A 13 9.66 -4.29 2.33
N ALA A 14 9.87 -3.03 2.74
CA ALA A 14 9.14 -1.89 2.20
C ALA A 14 9.38 -1.71 0.68
N GLY A 15 10.63 -1.88 0.22
CA GLY A 15 10.98 -1.78 -1.20
C GLY A 15 10.38 -2.89 -2.05
N LEU A 16 10.45 -4.15 -1.59
CA LEU A 16 9.80 -5.29 -2.27
C LEU A 16 8.29 -5.10 -2.34
N TRP A 17 7.68 -4.62 -1.26
CA TRP A 17 6.25 -4.30 -1.22
C TRP A 17 5.90 -3.20 -2.22
N ALA A 18 6.67 -2.11 -2.28
CA ALA A 18 6.49 -1.09 -3.30
C ALA A 18 6.61 -1.66 -4.73
N GLY A 19 7.54 -2.60 -4.95
CA GLY A 19 7.67 -3.32 -6.21
C GLY A 19 6.41 -4.10 -6.59
N VAL A 20 5.80 -4.81 -5.64
CA VAL A 20 4.50 -5.47 -5.84
C VAL A 20 3.42 -4.46 -6.23
N LEU A 21 3.36 -3.32 -5.55
CA LEU A 21 2.38 -2.27 -5.85
C LEU A 21 2.53 -1.75 -7.28
N LEU A 22 3.75 -1.41 -7.68
CA LEU A 22 4.05 -0.92 -9.02
C LEU A 22 3.74 -2.00 -10.08
N GLY A 23 4.12 -3.25 -9.82
CA GLY A 23 3.82 -4.37 -10.69
C GLY A 23 2.33 -4.60 -10.89
N VAL A 24 1.52 -4.56 -9.83
CA VAL A 24 0.07 -4.76 -9.94
C VAL A 24 -0.62 -3.57 -10.61
N GLY A 25 -0.35 -2.35 -10.14
CA GLY A 25 -1.12 -1.16 -10.53
C GLY A 25 -0.68 -0.51 -11.84
N PHE A 26 0.62 -0.53 -12.16
CA PHE A 26 1.17 0.17 -13.32
C PHE A 26 1.56 -0.76 -14.47
N ILE A 27 1.66 -2.07 -14.23
CA ILE A 27 1.99 -3.05 -15.27
C ILE A 27 0.83 -4.02 -15.46
N GLY A 28 0.47 -4.77 -14.43
CA GLY A 28 -0.51 -5.87 -14.52
C GLY A 28 -1.91 -5.40 -14.94
N ALA A 29 -2.47 -4.40 -14.27
CA ALA A 29 -3.78 -3.87 -14.62
C ALA A 29 -3.81 -3.27 -16.04
N PRO A 30 -2.91 -2.35 -16.44
CA PRO A 30 -2.87 -1.84 -17.82
C PRO A 30 -2.66 -2.92 -18.88
N ALA A 31 -1.77 -3.89 -18.63
CA ALA A 31 -1.54 -5.00 -19.56
C ALA A 31 -2.80 -5.85 -19.75
N GLY A 32 -3.57 -6.10 -18.68
CA GLY A 32 -4.85 -6.78 -18.76
C GLY A 32 -5.85 -6.04 -19.66
N PHE A 33 -6.04 -4.74 -19.45
CA PHE A 33 -6.94 -3.92 -20.28
C PHE A 33 -6.48 -3.79 -21.74
N ALA A 34 -5.18 -3.89 -22.01
CA ALA A 34 -4.64 -3.90 -23.36
C ALA A 34 -4.78 -5.25 -24.08
N SER A 35 -4.97 -6.35 -23.34
CA SER A 35 -4.86 -7.71 -23.88
C SER A 35 -6.19 -8.48 -23.93
N THR A 36 -7.27 -7.96 -23.33
CA THR A 36 -8.56 -8.64 -23.31
C THR A 36 -9.72 -7.64 -23.21
N PHE A 37 -10.95 -8.15 -23.25
CA PHE A 37 -12.15 -7.33 -23.16
C PHE A 37 -12.29 -6.64 -21.78
N PRO A 38 -12.82 -5.41 -21.71
CA PRO A 38 -12.83 -4.61 -20.47
C PRO A 38 -13.50 -5.27 -19.26
N GLU A 39 -14.54 -6.09 -19.47
CA GLU A 39 -15.22 -6.81 -18.39
C GLU A 39 -14.36 -7.93 -17.79
N THR A 40 -13.62 -8.64 -18.65
CA THR A 40 -12.69 -9.70 -18.24
C THR A 40 -11.47 -9.08 -17.57
N ALA A 41 -10.88 -8.03 -18.16
CA ALA A 41 -9.77 -7.27 -17.58
C ALA A 41 -10.14 -6.70 -16.21
N GLY A 42 -11.33 -6.11 -16.07
CA GLY A 42 -11.82 -5.58 -14.80
C GLY A 42 -11.97 -6.64 -13.71
N ARG A 43 -12.41 -7.86 -14.07
CA ARG A 43 -12.52 -8.99 -13.13
C ARG A 43 -11.14 -9.47 -12.67
N ILE A 44 -10.18 -9.55 -13.58
CA ILE A 44 -8.79 -9.92 -13.28
C ILE A 44 -8.15 -8.86 -12.39
N ALA A 45 -8.24 -7.58 -12.77
CA ALA A 45 -7.72 -6.47 -12.00
C ALA A 45 -8.32 -6.45 -10.58
N GLY A 46 -9.64 -6.64 -10.45
CA GLY A 46 -10.31 -6.75 -9.15
C GLY A 46 -9.72 -7.85 -8.26
N ARG A 47 -9.42 -9.04 -8.82
CA ARG A 47 -8.76 -10.12 -8.06
C ARG A 47 -7.33 -9.76 -7.66
N MET A 48 -6.56 -9.14 -8.55
CA MET A 48 -5.20 -8.70 -8.26
C MET A 48 -5.18 -7.66 -7.12
N PHE A 49 -6.02 -6.63 -7.20
CA PHE A 49 -6.11 -5.60 -6.16
C PHE A 49 -6.65 -6.14 -4.83
N MET A 50 -7.56 -7.13 -4.85
CA MET A 50 -8.00 -7.82 -3.64
C MET A 50 -6.83 -8.53 -2.94
N GLN A 51 -6.10 -9.36 -3.69
CA GLN A 51 -4.95 -10.11 -3.16
C GLN A 51 -3.87 -9.16 -2.64
N GLU A 52 -3.61 -8.10 -3.40
CA GLU A 52 -2.68 -7.05 -3.01
C GLU A 52 -3.12 -6.36 -1.71
N ALA A 53 -4.40 -6.01 -1.54
CA ALA A 53 -4.89 -5.38 -0.33
C ALA A 53 -4.70 -6.26 0.92
N TYR A 54 -4.99 -7.57 0.82
CA TYR A 54 -4.74 -8.51 1.92
C TYR A 54 -3.25 -8.68 2.21
N LEU A 55 -2.42 -8.80 1.17
CA LEU A 55 -0.97 -8.86 1.32
C LEU A 55 -0.44 -7.59 2.01
N SER A 56 -0.90 -6.42 1.57
CA SER A 56 -0.57 -5.12 2.16
C SER A 56 -0.91 -5.02 3.64
N LEU A 57 -2.06 -5.54 4.08
CA LEU A 57 -2.40 -5.55 5.51
C LEU A 57 -1.45 -6.45 6.31
N GLY A 58 -1.12 -7.65 5.80
CA GLY A 58 -0.15 -8.54 6.44
C GLY A 58 1.25 -7.90 6.53
N LEU A 59 1.71 -7.28 5.46
CA LEU A 59 2.99 -6.57 5.41
C LEU A 59 3.01 -5.33 6.30
N ALA A 60 1.89 -4.61 6.41
CA ALA A 60 1.77 -3.47 7.32
C ALA A 60 1.94 -3.89 8.79
N VAL A 61 1.28 -4.97 9.20
CA VAL A 61 1.43 -5.52 10.56
C VAL A 61 2.88 -5.95 10.82
N LEU A 62 3.47 -6.72 9.89
CA LEU A 62 4.85 -7.18 10.02
C LEU A 62 5.84 -6.01 10.12
N LEU A 63 5.72 -5.03 9.22
CA LEU A 63 6.61 -3.87 9.19
C LEU A 63 6.43 -2.99 10.43
N LEU A 64 5.20 -2.84 10.95
CA LEU A 64 4.93 -2.13 12.19
C LEU A 64 5.59 -2.81 13.40
N MET A 65 5.55 -4.15 13.46
CA MET A 65 6.25 -4.92 14.50
C MET A 65 7.78 -4.71 14.42
N MET A 66 8.34 -4.69 13.21
CA MET A 66 9.77 -4.43 13.00
C MET A 66 10.14 -3.01 13.45
N LEU A 67 9.37 -1.98 13.03
CA LEU A 67 9.59 -0.59 13.43
C LEU A 67 9.49 -0.41 14.95
N ARG A 68 8.49 -1.02 15.59
CA ARG A 68 8.34 -1.00 17.06
C ARG A 68 9.56 -1.60 17.75
N ARG A 69 10.10 -2.71 17.24
CA ARG A 69 11.28 -3.37 17.80
C ARG A 69 12.56 -2.56 17.61
N ILE A 70 12.74 -1.91 16.46
CA ILE A 70 13.86 -0.97 16.22
C ILE A 70 13.81 0.17 17.22
N TRP A 71 12.62 0.75 17.42
CA TRP A 71 12.40 1.85 18.33
C TRP A 71 12.74 1.49 19.79
N GLN A 72 12.25 0.34 20.27
CA GLN A 72 12.57 -0.19 21.60
C GLN A 72 14.07 -0.44 21.83
N GLN A 73 14.85 -0.66 20.77
CA GLN A 73 16.29 -0.91 20.86
C GLN A 73 17.14 0.36 20.78
N THR A 74 16.56 1.47 20.33
CA THR A 74 17.32 2.68 19.96
C THR A 74 16.96 3.88 20.83
N GLU A 75 15.74 3.94 21.36
CA GLU A 75 15.25 5.10 22.13
C GLU A 75 15.01 4.72 23.60
N THR A 76 15.45 5.56 24.54
CA THR A 76 15.20 5.33 25.97
C THR A 76 13.91 5.98 26.47
N ARG A 77 13.49 7.14 25.95
CA ARG A 77 12.20 7.82 26.25
C ARG A 77 11.83 8.83 25.15
N GLY A 78 10.84 8.52 24.30
CA GLY A 78 10.35 9.41 23.23
C GLY A 78 8.95 8.99 22.72
N SER A 79 8.35 9.75 21.81
CA SER A 79 7.00 9.49 21.27
C SER A 79 6.88 8.09 20.64
N VAL A 80 5.78 7.38 20.94
CA VAL A 80 5.48 6.02 20.44
C VAL A 80 5.26 6.00 18.91
N LEU A 81 4.94 7.15 18.29
CA LEU A 81 4.66 7.29 16.86
C LEU A 81 5.72 8.15 16.17
N GLY A 82 6.83 7.52 15.77
CA GLY A 82 7.81 8.15 14.88
C GLY A 82 7.26 8.38 13.46
N ALA A 83 7.91 9.26 12.69
CA ALA A 83 7.51 9.57 11.31
C ALA A 83 7.39 8.33 10.41
N ASP A 84 8.25 7.33 10.59
CA ASP A 84 8.21 6.06 9.84
C ASP A 84 6.92 5.26 10.13
N ALA A 85 6.46 5.26 11.39
CA ALA A 85 5.23 4.60 11.80
C ALA A 85 3.99 5.34 11.29
N LEU A 86 4.00 6.68 11.28
CA LEU A 86 2.91 7.50 10.72
C LEU A 86 2.78 7.28 9.21
N MET A 87 3.89 7.21 8.48
CA MET A 87 3.88 6.88 7.05
C MET A 87 3.27 5.49 6.81
N LEU A 88 3.66 4.50 7.60
CA LEU A 88 3.10 3.15 7.50
C LEU A 88 1.61 3.10 7.83
N LEU A 89 1.17 3.88 8.82
CA LEU A 89 -0.26 4.00 9.16
C LEU A 89 -1.05 4.66 8.02
N ALA A 90 -0.48 5.67 7.35
CA ALA A 90 -1.08 6.27 6.16
C ALA A 90 -1.17 5.26 4.99
N VAL A 91 -0.14 4.43 4.77
CA VAL A 91 -0.19 3.33 3.80
C VAL A 91 -1.30 2.33 4.12
N ALA A 92 -1.44 1.95 5.40
CA ALA A 92 -2.50 1.06 5.85
C ALA A 92 -3.88 1.70 5.65
N PHE A 93 -4.05 2.98 5.99
CA PHE A 93 -5.27 3.73 5.75
C PHE A 93 -5.64 3.78 4.26
N CYS A 94 -4.70 4.13 3.38
CA CYS A 94 -4.91 4.12 1.94
C CYS A 94 -5.31 2.74 1.42
N THR A 95 -4.76 1.66 1.99
CA THR A 95 -5.11 0.28 1.63
C THR A 95 -6.53 -0.06 2.07
N VAL A 96 -6.89 0.24 3.32
CA VAL A 96 -8.22 -0.04 3.86
C VAL A 96 -9.28 0.77 3.13
N LEU A 97 -9.09 2.07 3.01
CA LEU A 97 -10.03 2.95 2.31
C LEU A 97 -10.12 2.59 0.83
N GLY A 98 -8.98 2.40 0.16
CA GLY A 98 -8.91 2.16 -1.29
C GLY A 98 -9.59 0.86 -1.72
N TRP A 99 -9.44 -0.23 -0.96
CA TRP A 99 -10.11 -1.49 -1.28
C TRP A 99 -11.44 -1.64 -0.52
N PHE A 100 -11.39 -1.76 0.81
CA PHE A 100 -12.58 -2.12 1.60
C PHE A 100 -13.60 -0.98 1.67
N GLY A 101 -13.14 0.29 1.63
CA GLY A 101 -14.02 1.45 1.63
C GLY A 101 -14.64 1.76 0.26
N LEU A 102 -13.84 1.82 -0.80
CA LEU A 102 -14.31 2.25 -2.12
C LEU A 102 -14.90 1.11 -2.98
N GLN A 103 -14.57 -0.15 -2.75
CA GLN A 103 -15.07 -1.26 -3.58
C GLN A 103 -16.60 -1.42 -3.54
N PRO A 104 -17.28 -1.33 -2.38
CA PRO A 104 -18.75 -1.31 -2.34
C PRO A 104 -19.34 -0.14 -3.14
N ALA A 105 -18.76 1.06 -2.99
CA ALA A 105 -19.21 2.26 -3.71
C ALA A 105 -19.02 2.12 -5.23
N MET A 106 -17.89 1.59 -5.69
CA MET A 106 -17.66 1.32 -7.11
C MET A 106 -18.62 0.29 -7.68
N THR A 107 -19.00 -0.71 -6.87
CA THR A 107 -20.00 -1.71 -7.26
C THR A 107 -21.38 -1.08 -7.43
N ALA A 108 -21.81 -0.27 -6.47
CA ALA A 108 -23.05 0.50 -6.57
C ALA A 108 -23.04 1.44 -7.79
N ALA A 109 -21.91 2.09 -8.07
CA ALA A 109 -21.77 2.97 -9.22
C ALA A 109 -21.93 2.25 -10.57
N ARG A 110 -21.41 1.03 -10.69
CA ARG A 110 -21.63 0.20 -11.89
C ARG A 110 -23.09 -0.21 -12.07
N ALA A 111 -23.84 -0.33 -10.98
CA ALA A 111 -25.27 -0.62 -11.00
C ALA A 111 -26.15 0.65 -11.16
N GLY A 112 -25.55 1.84 -11.27
CA GLY A 112 -26.29 3.10 -11.34
C GLY A 112 -26.91 3.56 -10.01
N GLN A 113 -26.41 3.04 -8.87
CA GLN A 113 -26.98 3.23 -7.53
C GLN A 113 -26.11 4.11 -6.61
N SER A 114 -25.22 4.95 -7.16
CA SER A 114 -24.38 5.85 -6.37
C SER A 114 -24.48 7.29 -6.85
N ALA A 115 -24.30 8.24 -5.92
CA ALA A 115 -24.23 9.66 -6.24
C ALA A 115 -22.96 10.04 -7.02
N MET A 116 -21.84 9.35 -6.74
CA MET A 116 -20.57 9.55 -7.44
C MET A 116 -20.45 8.55 -8.61
N SER A 117 -19.97 9.02 -9.77
CA SER A 117 -19.76 8.14 -10.94
C SER A 117 -18.68 7.10 -10.69
N PHE A 118 -18.74 5.98 -11.42
CA PHE A 118 -17.69 4.95 -11.37
C PHE A 118 -16.31 5.55 -11.70
N GLY A 119 -16.23 6.42 -12.70
CA GLY A 119 -14.98 7.08 -13.09
C GLY A 119 -14.36 7.92 -11.98
N ALA A 120 -15.17 8.68 -11.23
CA ALA A 120 -14.68 9.48 -10.10
C ALA A 120 -14.21 8.61 -8.93
N LEU A 121 -14.96 7.57 -8.57
CA LEU A 121 -14.55 6.62 -7.53
C LEU A 121 -13.29 5.85 -7.94
N HIS A 122 -13.18 5.48 -9.22
CA HIS A 122 -12.01 4.82 -9.77
C HIS A 122 -10.78 5.73 -9.73
N ALA A 123 -10.93 7.01 -10.11
CA ALA A 123 -9.86 8.00 -9.99
C ALA A 123 -9.39 8.17 -8.55
N LEU A 124 -10.32 8.28 -7.59
CA LEU A 124 -9.99 8.36 -6.16
C LEU A 124 -9.21 7.10 -5.69
N SER A 125 -9.66 5.92 -6.10
CA SER A 125 -8.97 4.66 -5.80
C SER A 125 -7.55 4.63 -6.38
N MET A 126 -7.37 5.09 -7.63
CA MET A 126 -6.04 5.18 -8.26
C MET A 126 -5.13 6.16 -7.50
N THR A 127 -5.66 7.31 -7.08
CA THR A 127 -4.90 8.27 -6.28
C THR A 127 -4.45 7.67 -4.95
N LEU A 128 -5.35 7.02 -4.20
CA LEU A 128 -4.99 6.34 -2.95
C LEU A 128 -3.92 5.26 -3.18
N TYR A 129 -4.05 4.50 -4.27
CA TYR A 129 -3.08 3.48 -4.65
C TYR A 129 -1.69 4.07 -4.96
N ALA A 130 -1.64 5.16 -5.73
CA ALA A 130 -0.39 5.86 -6.05
C ALA A 130 0.26 6.48 -4.80
N VAL A 131 -0.54 7.09 -3.92
CA VAL A 131 -0.06 7.67 -2.65
C VAL A 131 0.56 6.58 -1.77
N LYS A 132 -0.09 5.42 -1.59
CA LYS A 132 0.51 4.35 -0.77
C LYS A 132 1.80 3.80 -1.37
N ALA A 133 1.91 3.71 -2.70
CA ALA A 133 3.13 3.27 -3.36
C ALA A 133 4.27 4.28 -3.15
N ALA A 134 3.99 5.57 -3.30
CA ALA A 134 4.96 6.63 -3.06
C ALA A 134 5.43 6.64 -1.59
N LEU A 135 4.51 6.52 -0.63
CA LEU A 135 4.85 6.45 0.80
C LEU A 135 5.76 5.27 1.11
N LEU A 136 5.56 4.11 0.48
CA LEU A 136 6.43 2.94 0.69
C LEU A 136 7.82 3.12 0.07
N LEU A 137 7.92 3.74 -1.10
CA LEU A 137 9.22 4.08 -1.69
C LEU A 137 10.00 5.05 -0.80
N VAL A 138 9.34 6.09 -0.28
CA VAL A 138 9.95 7.03 0.67
C VAL A 138 10.33 6.32 1.96
N LEU A 139 9.48 5.44 2.49
CA LEU A 139 9.77 4.68 3.71
C LEU A 139 10.97 3.76 3.51
N ALA A 140 11.04 3.04 2.39
CA ALA A 140 12.20 2.23 2.04
C ALA A 140 13.47 3.09 2.02
N TRP A 141 13.46 4.19 1.26
CA TRP A 141 14.59 5.13 1.18
C TRP A 141 15.07 5.60 2.55
N ARG A 142 14.13 6.02 3.42
CA ARG A 142 14.44 6.50 4.77
C ARG A 142 15.02 5.42 5.68
N LEU A 143 14.65 4.15 5.47
CA LEU A 143 15.19 3.00 6.22
C LEU A 143 16.54 2.52 5.68
N GLN A 144 16.87 2.80 4.42
CA GLN A 144 18.20 2.53 3.83
C GLN A 144 19.20 3.66 4.02
N GLY A 145 18.74 4.92 4.12
CA GLY A 145 19.61 6.07 4.30
C GLY A 145 20.42 5.96 5.59
N ASN A 146 21.74 6.18 5.50
CA ASN A 146 22.60 6.27 6.66
C ASN A 146 22.17 7.49 7.47
N ARG A 147 21.42 7.29 8.56
CA ARG A 147 21.25 8.34 9.58
C ARG A 147 22.59 8.43 10.31
N ALA A 148 23.53 9.13 9.69
CA ALA A 148 24.80 9.53 10.28
C ALA A 148 24.55 10.52 11.43
#